data_AF-A0A2L0HVV2-F1
#
_entry.id   AF-A0A2L0HVV2-F1
#
_cell.length_a   1.000
_cell.length_b   1.000
_cell.length_c   1.000
_cell.angle_alpha   90.00
_cell.angle_beta   90.00
_cell.angle_gamma   90.00
#
_symmetry.space_group_name_H-M   'P 1'
#
loop_
_entity.id
_entity.type
_entity.pdbx_description
1 polymer ?
#
loop_
_entity_poly.entity_id
_entity_poly.type
_entity_poly.pdbx_seq_one_letter_code
_entity_poly.pdbx_strand_id
1 'polypeptide(L)'
;MELRYEFSEDDFLSLCQKNLERKKTTVCEDLYETLRHFLSTPDSVVITDVRHRFYPEYYDEHLSLKEYIDKGQIILPYVEFDISSDKDIDLEVTDIKIPPFVKLGNIHYGGGIYQSYKIKNTKLKTKNKSSIRLNSIEIPQALLLKLYSRMKSPVELLPSKLGVWEWRQTFYNKMTGESFFCSCFKDALAKNSVGMSITNAHLTNALEKNSFKESICHICTKTNSDLMYCHNMYGSAFKARYGAYITKQAIQEGISERDAENLIRDLKGVARIGEKWINETLLFNYINLLFPQFKVQREASPSWLNKQRFDVYVPELNLAIEYQGVQHYVAVELFGGEEGLKKTKQRDKEKLHLSKMNGVDIVYFSYKDNLTEKLVQSRLKSYLPEDK
;
A
#
# COMPACT_ATOMS: atom_id res chain seq x y z
N MET A 1 20.13 -21.57 21.84
CA MET A 1 20.74 -21.85 20.52
C MET A 1 21.05 -20.55 19.79
N GLU A 2 22.07 -20.57 18.95
CA GLU A 2 22.43 -19.45 18.07
C GLU A 2 21.62 -19.55 16.76
N LEU A 3 20.89 -18.50 16.41
CA LEU A 3 20.15 -18.41 15.15
C LEU A 3 21.06 -17.85 14.06
N ARG A 4 21.46 -18.68 13.10
CA ARG A 4 22.42 -18.31 12.05
C ARG A 4 21.73 -18.16 10.71
N TYR A 5 22.15 -17.12 9.97
CA TYR A 5 21.78 -16.87 8.59
C TYR A 5 23.04 -16.79 7.74
N GLU A 6 23.21 -17.74 6.83
CA GLU A 6 24.39 -17.95 5.99
C GLU A 6 24.01 -17.72 4.52
N PHE A 7 23.96 -16.45 4.12
CA PHE A 7 23.77 -16.05 2.73
C PHE A 7 24.92 -15.18 2.24
N SER A 8 25.30 -15.34 0.97
CA SER A 8 26.41 -14.60 0.39
C SER A 8 26.00 -13.16 0.08
N GLU A 9 27.00 -12.26 0.00
CA GLU A 9 26.79 -10.88 -0.44
C GLU A 9 26.21 -10.84 -1.86
N ASP A 10 26.64 -11.78 -2.72
CA ASP A 10 26.23 -11.83 -4.12
C ASP A 10 24.76 -12.27 -4.28
N ASP A 11 24.32 -13.27 -3.51
CA ASP A 11 22.92 -13.70 -3.48
C ASP A 11 22.01 -12.57 -2.99
N PHE A 12 22.44 -11.87 -1.94
CA PHE A 12 21.72 -10.73 -1.39
C PHE A 12 21.58 -9.59 -2.42
N LEU A 13 22.68 -9.22 -3.07
CA LEU A 13 22.69 -8.19 -4.11
C LEU A 13 21.84 -8.58 -5.32
N SER A 14 21.88 -9.85 -5.73
CA SER A 14 21.10 -10.35 -6.86
C SER A 14 19.60 -10.32 -6.58
N LEU A 15 19.18 -10.68 -5.36
CA LEU A 15 17.78 -10.58 -4.96
C LEU A 15 17.32 -9.12 -4.80
N CYS A 16 18.16 -8.25 -4.22
CA CYS A 16 17.92 -6.80 -4.20
C CYS A 16 17.72 -6.23 -5.61
N GLN A 17 18.59 -6.59 -6.55
CA GLN A 17 18.49 -6.14 -7.94
C GLN A 17 17.16 -6.56 -8.56
N LYS A 18 16.75 -7.82 -8.39
CA LYS A 18 15.46 -8.33 -8.86
C LYS A 18 14.29 -7.60 -8.20
N ASN A 19 14.34 -7.39 -6.89
CA ASN A 19 13.25 -6.73 -6.16
C ASN A 19 13.11 -5.26 -6.55
N LEU A 20 14.21 -4.54 -6.84
CA LEU A 20 14.18 -3.15 -7.29
C LEU A 20 13.46 -2.94 -8.64
N GLU A 21 13.26 -3.99 -9.43
CA GLU A 21 12.46 -3.97 -10.67
C GLU A 21 10.94 -4.02 -10.41
N ARG A 22 10.51 -4.28 -9.17
CA ARG A 22 9.09 -4.27 -8.79
C ARG A 22 8.51 -2.88 -8.99
N LYS A 23 7.29 -2.88 -9.53
CA LYS A 23 6.53 -1.65 -9.79
C LYS A 23 5.81 -1.17 -8.55
N LYS A 24 5.69 0.15 -8.40
CA LYS A 24 4.97 0.85 -7.33
C LYS A 24 5.50 0.55 -5.92
N THR A 25 6.76 0.13 -5.82
CA THR A 25 7.43 -0.08 -4.53
C THR A 25 8.62 0.84 -4.40
N THR A 26 8.97 1.23 -3.18
CA THR A 26 10.13 2.05 -2.91
C THR A 26 11.40 1.21 -2.77
N VAL A 27 12.56 1.86 -2.72
CA VAL A 27 13.83 1.19 -2.43
C VAL A 27 13.80 0.55 -1.05
N CYS A 28 13.21 1.22 -0.05
CA CYS A 28 13.11 0.71 1.31
C CYS A 28 12.30 -0.59 1.36
N GLU A 29 11.12 -0.60 0.72
CA GLU A 29 10.25 -1.77 0.65
C GLU A 29 10.93 -2.97 -0.02
N ASP A 30 11.62 -2.74 -1.13
CA ASP A 30 12.26 -3.83 -1.88
C ASP A 30 13.47 -4.42 -1.15
N LEU A 31 14.27 -3.58 -0.51
CA LEU A 31 15.43 -4.04 0.28
C LEU A 31 14.96 -4.76 1.55
N TYR A 32 13.87 -4.30 2.17
CA TYR A 32 13.24 -5.03 3.26
C TYR A 32 12.68 -6.38 2.80
N GLU A 33 12.04 -6.46 1.63
CA GLU A 33 11.52 -7.73 1.10
C GLU A 33 12.66 -8.73 0.77
N THR A 34 13.83 -8.25 0.33
CA THR A 34 15.04 -9.08 0.24
C THR A 34 15.46 -9.61 1.60
N LEU A 35 15.57 -8.73 2.60
CA LEU A 35 15.96 -9.11 3.95
C LEU A 35 14.97 -10.13 4.55
N ARG A 36 13.67 -9.88 4.37
CA ARG A 36 12.58 -10.74 4.82
C ARG A 36 12.73 -12.16 4.28
N HIS A 37 13.13 -12.30 3.00
CA HIS A 37 13.39 -13.59 2.39
C HIS A 37 14.45 -14.37 3.18
N PHE A 38 15.63 -13.78 3.40
CA PHE A 38 16.73 -14.45 4.12
C PHE A 38 16.43 -14.68 5.61
N LEU A 39 15.79 -13.72 6.28
CA LEU A 39 15.41 -13.86 7.69
C LEU A 39 14.34 -14.95 7.92
N SER A 40 13.69 -15.42 6.85
CA SER A 40 12.72 -16.51 6.90
C SER A 40 13.33 -17.90 6.72
N THR A 41 14.64 -18.00 6.47
CA THR A 41 15.33 -19.26 6.19
C THR A 41 16.62 -19.35 7.02
N PRO A 42 16.54 -19.52 8.36
CA PRO A 42 17.71 -19.72 9.18
C PRO A 42 18.36 -21.08 8.89
N ASP A 43 19.69 -21.12 8.85
CA ASP A 43 20.47 -22.34 8.57
C ASP A 43 20.66 -23.22 9.82
N SER A 44 20.54 -22.64 11.02
CA SER A 44 20.80 -23.36 12.26
C SER A 44 19.62 -24.19 12.78
N VAL A 45 18.41 -24.01 12.26
CA VAL A 45 17.21 -24.73 12.73
C VAL A 45 16.14 -24.86 11.67
N VAL A 46 15.50 -26.03 11.61
CA VAL A 46 14.31 -26.24 10.79
C VAL A 46 13.11 -25.59 11.47
N ILE A 47 12.47 -24.67 10.76
CA ILE A 47 11.28 -23.95 11.23
C ILE A 47 10.05 -24.31 10.39
N THR A 48 8.89 -24.27 11.01
CA THR A 48 7.60 -24.61 10.40
C THR A 48 6.83 -23.37 9.90
N ASP A 49 7.07 -22.20 10.50
CA ASP A 49 6.33 -20.97 10.21
C ASP A 49 7.17 -19.73 10.55
N VAL A 50 7.04 -18.69 9.74
CA VAL A 50 7.65 -17.37 9.97
C VAL A 50 6.61 -16.28 9.74
N ARG A 51 6.46 -15.38 10.71
CA ARG A 51 5.55 -14.24 10.61
C ARG A 51 6.28 -12.94 10.87
N HIS A 52 6.46 -12.16 9.82
CA HIS A 52 7.01 -10.82 9.90
C HIS A 52 5.96 -9.83 10.38
N ARG A 53 6.39 -8.89 11.22
CA ARG A 53 5.57 -7.83 11.84
C ARG A 53 6.24 -6.47 11.71
N PHE A 54 7.05 -6.29 10.68
CA PHE A 54 7.59 -5.00 10.27
C PHE A 54 6.82 -4.45 9.08
N TYR A 55 6.53 -3.16 9.16
CA TYR A 55 5.71 -2.39 8.24
C TYR A 55 6.58 -1.25 7.70
N PRO A 56 7.21 -1.43 6.52
CA PRO A 56 8.13 -0.46 5.94
C PRO A 56 7.56 0.96 5.85
N GLU A 57 6.25 1.09 5.62
CA GLU A 57 5.55 2.35 5.41
C GLU A 57 5.71 3.38 6.54
N TYR A 58 5.98 2.91 7.77
CA TYR A 58 6.21 3.79 8.94
C TYR A 58 7.61 4.40 8.98
N TYR A 59 8.58 3.77 8.30
CA TYR A 59 9.99 4.14 8.37
C TYR A 59 10.56 4.53 7.00
N ASP A 60 9.78 4.35 5.94
CA ASP A 60 10.16 4.70 4.59
C ASP A 60 10.27 6.21 4.41
N GLU A 61 11.47 6.64 4.05
CA GLU A 61 11.81 8.03 3.76
C GLU A 61 11.49 8.41 2.30
N HIS A 62 11.06 7.43 1.49
CA HIS A 62 10.77 7.58 0.06
C HIS A 62 11.96 8.13 -0.74
N LEU A 63 13.18 7.77 -0.34
CA LEU A 63 14.40 8.15 -1.05
C LEU A 63 14.67 7.18 -2.21
N SER A 64 15.30 7.70 -3.26
CA SER A 64 15.90 6.89 -4.32
C SER A 64 17.15 6.16 -3.85
N LEU A 65 17.61 5.17 -4.62
CA LEU A 65 18.84 4.44 -4.28
C LEU A 65 20.04 5.38 -4.22
N LYS A 66 20.13 6.33 -5.15
CA LYS A 66 21.18 7.35 -5.15
C LYS A 66 21.11 8.23 -3.90
N GLU A 67 19.94 8.68 -3.48
CA GLU A 67 19.79 9.49 -2.26
C GLU A 67 20.17 8.70 -1.00
N TYR A 68 19.86 7.40 -0.93
CA TYR A 68 20.35 6.54 0.15
C TYR A 68 21.87 6.34 0.13
N ILE A 69 22.48 6.26 -1.06
CA ILE A 69 23.94 6.26 -1.21
C ILE A 69 24.54 7.57 -0.71
N ASP A 70 23.95 8.70 -1.09
CA ASP A 70 24.41 10.03 -0.68
C ASP A 70 24.23 10.24 0.84
N LYS A 71 23.17 9.66 1.43
CA LYS A 71 22.95 9.58 2.89
C LYS A 71 23.93 8.63 3.60
N GLY A 72 24.50 7.66 2.88
CA GLY A 72 25.51 6.72 3.37
C GLY A 72 24.99 5.38 3.87
N GLN A 73 23.68 5.20 4.04
CA GLN A 73 23.09 3.92 4.43
C GLN A 73 21.56 3.93 4.33
N ILE A 74 20.99 2.72 4.36
CA ILE A 74 19.58 2.50 4.70
C ILE A 74 19.51 1.95 6.12
N ILE A 75 18.57 2.46 6.92
CA ILE A 75 18.30 1.96 8.27
C ILE A 75 16.88 1.41 8.29
N LEU A 76 16.73 0.14 8.64
CA LEU A 76 15.45 -0.53 8.89
C LEU A 76 15.30 -0.72 10.40
N PRO A 77 14.63 0.20 11.11
CA PRO A 77 14.52 0.15 12.56
C PRO A 77 13.46 -0.87 13.00
N TYR A 78 13.64 -1.50 14.16
CA TYR A 78 12.64 -2.35 14.79
C TYR A 78 12.08 -3.46 13.88
N VAL A 79 12.94 -4.13 13.12
CA VAL A 79 12.52 -5.28 12.29
C VAL A 79 12.07 -6.41 13.21
N GLU A 80 10.78 -6.75 13.15
CA GLU A 80 10.14 -7.74 14.01
C GLU A 80 9.66 -8.95 13.23
N PHE A 81 9.93 -10.13 13.76
CA PHE A 81 9.40 -11.37 13.21
C PHE A 81 9.31 -12.47 14.27
N ASP A 82 8.41 -13.41 14.02
CA ASP A 82 8.23 -14.62 14.80
C ASP A 82 8.67 -15.82 13.99
N ILE A 83 9.45 -16.70 14.61
CA ILE A 83 9.74 -18.02 14.08
C ILE A 83 9.06 -19.08 14.96
N SER A 84 8.56 -20.15 14.33
CA SER A 84 8.02 -21.31 15.03
C SER A 84 8.65 -22.61 14.52
N SER A 85 8.79 -23.60 15.39
CA SER A 85 9.21 -24.97 15.07
C SER A 85 8.24 -25.98 15.69
N ASP A 86 8.36 -27.24 15.31
CA ASP A 86 7.70 -28.34 16.04
C ASP A 86 8.06 -28.33 17.54
N LYS A 87 7.13 -28.81 18.37
CA LYS A 87 7.28 -28.83 19.84
C LYS A 87 8.53 -29.58 20.32
N ASP A 88 8.99 -30.55 19.53
CA ASP A 88 10.10 -31.42 19.86
C ASP A 88 11.46 -30.84 19.42
N ILE A 89 11.46 -29.75 18.63
CA ILE A 89 12.66 -29.00 18.23
C ILE A 89 12.92 -27.92 19.27
N ASP A 90 14.12 -27.90 19.86
CA ASP A 90 14.53 -26.83 20.76
C ASP A 90 14.78 -25.53 19.98
N LEU A 91 13.93 -24.53 20.22
CA LEU A 91 13.98 -23.21 19.62
C LEU A 91 14.23 -22.13 20.68
N GLU A 92 15.07 -22.43 21.67
CA GLU A 92 15.44 -21.44 22.67
C GLU A 92 16.53 -20.50 22.12
N VAL A 93 16.16 -19.51 21.31
CA VAL A 93 17.11 -18.60 20.66
C VAL A 93 17.75 -17.66 21.69
N THR A 94 19.08 -17.55 21.68
CA THR A 94 19.85 -16.74 22.62
C THR A 94 20.75 -15.71 21.94
N ASP A 95 21.14 -15.96 20.68
CA ASP A 95 21.95 -15.05 19.87
C ASP A 95 21.51 -15.14 18.40
N ILE A 96 21.82 -14.11 17.62
CA ILE A 96 21.49 -14.01 16.20
C ILE A 96 22.74 -13.61 15.44
N LYS A 97 23.11 -14.40 14.43
CA LYS A 97 24.21 -14.11 13.50
C LYS A 97 23.66 -13.88 12.11
N ILE A 98 23.96 -12.69 11.59
CA ILE A 98 23.73 -12.34 10.19
C ILE A 98 25.08 -12.05 9.51
N PRO A 99 25.16 -12.15 8.18
CA PRO A 99 26.39 -11.86 7.46
C PRO A 99 26.87 -10.40 7.69
N PRO A 100 28.19 -10.16 7.80
CA PRO A 100 28.74 -8.88 8.28
C PRO A 100 28.55 -7.70 7.32
N PHE A 101 28.18 -7.96 6.06
CA PHE A 101 27.88 -6.91 5.09
C PHE A 101 26.51 -6.26 5.32
N VAL A 102 25.66 -6.85 6.18
CA VAL A 102 24.47 -6.24 6.76
C VAL A 102 24.73 -6.04 8.26
N LYS A 103 24.63 -4.80 8.76
CA LYS A 103 24.98 -4.51 10.16
C LYS A 103 23.75 -4.56 11.05
N LEU A 104 23.87 -5.18 12.22
CA LEU A 104 22.91 -5.01 13.31
C LEU A 104 23.33 -3.78 14.13
N GLY A 105 22.48 -2.76 14.13
CA GLY A 105 22.74 -1.56 14.94
C GLY A 105 22.43 -1.80 16.42
N ASN A 106 23.08 -1.02 17.27
CA ASN A 106 23.01 -1.15 18.71
C ASN A 106 22.21 -0.01 19.33
N ILE A 107 21.31 -0.32 20.28
CA ILE A 107 20.69 0.69 21.14
C ILE A 107 21.39 0.68 22.49
N HIS A 108 21.74 1.87 22.98
CA HIS A 108 22.30 2.07 24.31
C HIS A 108 21.18 2.16 25.34
N TYR A 109 21.14 1.21 26.28
CA TYR A 109 20.11 1.14 27.32
C TYR A 109 20.52 1.83 28.63
N GLY A 110 21.65 2.56 28.64
CA GLY A 110 22.26 3.08 29.85
C GLY A 110 23.22 2.07 30.49
N GLY A 111 24.13 2.55 31.33
CA GLY A 111 25.07 1.68 32.07
C GLY A 111 26.08 0.91 31.21
N GLY A 112 26.34 1.35 29.96
CA GLY A 112 27.29 0.69 29.06
C GLY A 112 26.77 -0.58 28.37
N ILE A 113 25.47 -0.90 28.52
CA ILE A 113 24.86 -2.05 27.86
C ILE A 113 24.39 -1.67 26.45
N TYR A 114 24.96 -2.34 25.46
CA TYR A 114 24.55 -2.28 24.06
C TYR A 114 23.84 -3.57 23.71
N GLN A 115 22.65 -3.47 23.13
CA GLN A 115 21.91 -4.63 22.66
C GLN A 115 21.40 -4.36 21.24
N SER A 116 21.59 -5.32 20.34
CA SER A 116 21.21 -5.22 18.94
C SER A 116 19.82 -5.82 18.65
N TYR A 117 19.32 -6.65 19.56
CA TYR A 117 18.03 -7.31 19.39
C TYR A 117 17.39 -7.69 20.73
N LYS A 118 16.08 -7.90 20.73
CA LYS A 118 15.31 -8.50 21.83
C LYS A 118 14.74 -9.82 21.36
N ILE A 119 14.91 -10.86 22.18
CA ILE A 119 14.36 -12.20 21.92
C ILE A 119 13.42 -12.58 23.06
N LYS A 120 12.27 -13.15 22.71
CA LYS A 120 11.34 -13.77 23.64
C LYS A 120 11.01 -15.17 23.17
N ASN A 121 11.52 -16.18 23.88
CA ASN A 121 11.20 -17.58 23.63
C ASN A 121 9.91 -17.97 24.36
N THR A 122 9.12 -18.86 23.76
CA THR A 122 7.86 -19.34 24.32
C THR A 122 7.63 -20.78 23.87
N LYS A 123 7.48 -21.69 24.83
CA LYS A 123 7.09 -23.09 24.59
C LYS A 123 5.57 -23.18 24.62
N LEU A 124 4.94 -23.63 23.53
CA LEU A 124 3.50 -23.81 23.41
C LEU A 124 3.15 -25.31 23.36
N LYS A 125 1.86 -25.65 23.56
CA LYS A 125 1.41 -27.05 23.59
C LYS A 125 1.74 -27.84 22.31
N THR A 126 1.73 -27.17 21.16
CA THR A 126 1.89 -27.81 19.84
C THR A 126 3.14 -27.37 19.09
N LYS A 127 3.85 -26.34 19.56
CA LYS A 127 5.01 -25.76 18.86
C LYS A 127 5.89 -24.95 19.79
N ASN A 128 7.14 -24.72 19.41
CA ASN A 128 8.00 -23.73 20.05
C ASN A 128 8.01 -22.45 19.21
N LYS A 129 8.13 -21.29 19.87
CA LYS A 129 8.09 -19.97 19.22
C LYS A 129 9.19 -19.07 19.79
N SER A 130 9.88 -18.34 18.92
CA SER A 130 10.74 -17.21 19.31
C SER A 130 10.25 -15.95 18.62
N SER A 131 10.01 -14.91 19.42
CA SER A 131 9.66 -13.57 18.93
C SER A 131 10.91 -12.71 18.97
N ILE A 132 11.30 -12.17 17.81
CA ILE A 132 12.57 -11.49 17.61
C ILE A 132 12.27 -10.06 17.16
N ARG A 133 12.93 -9.10 17.81
CA ARG A 133 12.97 -7.69 17.40
C ARG A 133 14.42 -7.30 17.21
N LEU A 134 14.82 -7.04 15.98
CA LEU A 134 16.10 -6.44 15.65
C LEU A 134 15.96 -4.92 15.81
N ASN A 135 16.84 -4.30 16.58
CA ASN A 135 16.71 -2.88 16.93
C ASN A 135 16.91 -1.98 15.71
N SER A 136 17.93 -2.27 14.90
CA SER A 136 18.05 -1.74 13.55
C SER A 136 18.89 -2.67 12.69
N ILE A 137 18.57 -2.68 11.40
CA ILE A 137 19.38 -3.30 10.36
C ILE A 137 19.86 -2.20 9.44
N GLU A 138 21.17 -2.13 9.25
CA GLU A 138 21.81 -1.10 8.45
C GLU A 138 22.43 -1.73 7.20
N ILE A 139 22.03 -1.21 6.04
CA ILE A 139 22.62 -1.56 4.75
C ILE A 139 23.63 -0.46 4.41
N PRO A 140 24.94 -0.73 4.50
CA PRO A 140 25.97 0.29 4.41
C PRO A 140 26.16 0.81 2.98
N GLN A 141 26.69 2.04 2.85
CA GLN A 141 26.99 2.69 1.57
C GLN A 141 27.73 1.77 0.58
N ALA A 142 28.71 1.03 1.06
CA ALA A 142 29.52 0.14 0.22
C ALA A 142 28.67 -0.92 -0.49
N LEU A 143 27.66 -1.48 0.19
CA LEU A 143 26.74 -2.44 -0.40
C LEU A 143 25.78 -1.76 -1.39
N LEU A 144 25.29 -0.57 -1.05
CA LEU A 144 24.42 0.23 -1.93
C LEU A 144 25.13 0.63 -3.23
N LEU A 145 26.42 0.99 -3.16
CA LEU A 145 27.24 1.30 -4.34
C LEU A 145 27.42 0.07 -5.25
N LYS A 146 27.67 -1.11 -4.66
CA LYS A 146 27.73 -2.38 -5.41
C LYS A 146 26.39 -2.73 -6.04
N LEU A 147 25.28 -2.47 -5.34
CA LEU A 147 23.95 -2.67 -5.89
C LEU A 147 23.71 -1.72 -7.07
N TYR A 148 23.98 -0.42 -6.89
CA TYR A 148 23.78 0.60 -7.92
C TYR A 148 24.56 0.30 -9.20
N SER A 149 25.80 -0.19 -9.10
CA SER A 149 26.61 -0.53 -10.29
C SER A 149 26.10 -1.73 -11.08
N ARG A 150 25.29 -2.62 -10.47
CA ARG A 150 24.64 -3.76 -11.15
C ARG A 150 23.37 -3.37 -11.89
N MET A 151 22.80 -2.21 -11.57
CA MET A 151 21.52 -1.77 -12.12
C MET A 151 21.68 -1.25 -13.54
N LYS A 152 20.89 -1.79 -14.47
CA LYS A 152 20.86 -1.35 -15.89
C LYS A 152 19.80 -0.28 -16.18
N SER A 153 19.13 0.19 -15.12
CA SER A 153 18.17 1.32 -15.05
C SER A 153 16.68 0.95 -15.21
N PRO A 154 15.88 1.06 -14.13
CA PRO A 154 14.44 1.25 -14.21
C PRO A 154 14.08 2.72 -14.47
N VAL A 155 13.20 2.95 -15.44
CA VAL A 155 12.62 4.29 -15.73
C VAL A 155 11.47 4.63 -14.78
N GLU A 156 11.18 3.76 -13.81
CA GLU A 156 10.00 3.91 -12.97
C GLU A 156 10.04 5.20 -12.16
N LEU A 157 8.94 5.94 -12.27
CA LEU A 157 8.68 7.14 -11.52
C LEU A 157 7.65 6.81 -10.45
N LEU A 158 8.03 7.04 -9.20
CA LEU A 158 7.15 6.92 -8.06
C LEU A 158 6.62 8.30 -7.67
N PRO A 159 5.39 8.41 -7.16
CA PRO A 159 4.92 9.66 -6.58
C PRO A 159 5.81 10.08 -5.40
N SER A 160 6.32 11.31 -5.43
CA SER A 160 7.08 11.87 -4.31
C SER A 160 6.18 12.08 -3.08
N LYS A 161 6.66 11.73 -1.89
CA LYS A 161 5.96 11.99 -0.63
C LYS A 161 6.28 13.39 -0.12
N LEU A 162 5.52 14.37 -0.58
CA LEU A 162 5.77 15.80 -0.33
C LEU A 162 5.13 16.34 0.96
N GLY A 163 4.41 15.50 1.70
CA GLY A 163 3.64 15.90 2.87
C GLY A 163 2.23 16.38 2.52
N VAL A 164 1.58 17.02 3.48
CA VAL A 164 0.19 17.49 3.35
C VAL A 164 0.11 18.90 2.77
N TRP A 165 -1.01 19.19 2.10
CA TRP A 165 -1.35 20.47 1.45
C TRP A 165 -0.43 20.90 0.30
N GLU A 166 0.58 20.10 -0.03
CA GLU A 166 1.42 20.31 -1.19
C GLU A 166 0.73 19.79 -2.46
N TRP A 167 0.38 20.69 -3.36
CA TRP A 167 -0.33 20.36 -4.59
C TRP A 167 0.61 20.12 -5.77
N ARG A 168 1.86 20.61 -5.70
CA ARG A 168 2.87 20.53 -6.75
C ARG A 168 3.47 19.13 -6.79
N GLN A 169 2.63 18.14 -7.06
CA GLN A 169 3.00 16.74 -7.02
C GLN A 169 4.09 16.43 -8.06
N THR A 170 5.24 15.97 -7.57
CA THR A 170 6.35 15.47 -8.39
C THR A 170 6.36 13.94 -8.41
N PHE A 171 7.09 13.38 -9.37
CA PHE A 171 7.35 11.96 -9.47
C PHE A 171 8.85 11.75 -9.65
N TYR A 172 9.46 10.94 -8.80
CA TYR A 172 10.91 10.75 -8.76
C TYR A 172 11.31 9.40 -9.32
N ASN A 173 12.45 9.36 -9.99
CA ASN A 173 13.05 8.11 -10.42
C ASN A 173 13.63 7.38 -9.19
N LYS A 174 13.15 6.16 -8.97
CA LYS A 174 13.52 5.29 -7.85
C LYS A 174 15.03 5.04 -7.71
N MET A 175 15.79 5.16 -8.79
CA MET A 175 17.25 4.97 -8.77
C MET A 175 18.03 6.26 -8.66
N THR A 176 17.73 7.23 -9.52
CA THR A 176 18.56 8.43 -9.68
C THR A 176 18.13 9.59 -8.79
N GLY A 177 16.90 9.58 -8.28
CA GLY A 177 16.31 10.70 -7.54
C GLY A 177 15.85 11.85 -8.44
N GLU A 178 16.05 11.76 -9.76
CA GLU A 178 15.56 12.78 -10.68
C GLU A 178 14.04 12.88 -10.62
N SER A 179 13.57 14.08 -10.34
CA SER A 179 12.16 14.35 -10.11
C SER A 179 11.57 15.14 -11.26
N PHE A 180 10.30 14.87 -11.59
CA PHE A 180 9.60 15.45 -12.72
C PHE A 180 8.18 15.84 -12.32
N PHE A 181 7.69 16.95 -12.86
CA PHE A 181 6.26 17.21 -12.91
C PHE A 181 5.62 16.46 -14.08
N CYS A 182 4.34 16.12 -13.95
CA CYS A 182 3.56 15.75 -15.12
C CYS A 182 3.31 17.02 -15.96
N SER A 183 3.46 16.94 -17.28
CA SER A 183 3.28 18.11 -18.16
C SER A 183 1.94 18.83 -18.00
N CYS A 184 0.89 18.14 -17.55
CA CYS A 184 -0.41 18.75 -17.25
C CYS A 184 -0.38 19.75 -16.08
N PHE A 185 0.72 19.84 -15.31
CA PHE A 185 0.90 20.82 -14.23
C PHE A 185 1.46 22.16 -14.71
N LYS A 186 1.94 22.27 -15.96
CA LYS A 186 2.60 23.48 -16.49
C LYS A 186 1.77 24.74 -16.29
N ASP A 187 0.50 24.70 -16.68
CA ASP A 187 -0.37 25.88 -16.62
C ASP A 187 -0.63 26.33 -15.19
N ALA A 188 -0.86 25.38 -14.27
CA ALA A 188 -1.07 25.69 -12.86
C ALA A 188 0.20 26.27 -12.21
N LEU A 189 1.38 25.69 -12.51
CA LEU A 189 2.67 26.16 -12.00
C LEU A 189 3.01 27.56 -12.52
N ALA A 190 2.72 27.85 -13.79
CA ALA A 190 2.92 29.18 -14.38
C ALA A 190 2.04 30.26 -13.72
N LYS A 191 0.82 29.90 -13.29
CA LYS A 191 -0.13 30.81 -12.64
C LYS A 191 0.13 31.05 -11.16
N ASN A 192 0.84 30.14 -10.48
CA ASN A 192 1.07 30.22 -9.04
C ASN A 192 2.55 29.99 -8.72
N SER A 193 3.37 31.01 -9.01
CA SER A 193 4.83 30.99 -8.89
C SER A 193 5.36 31.35 -7.48
N VAL A 194 4.50 31.55 -6.47
CA VAL A 194 4.92 32.20 -5.20
C VAL A 194 4.78 31.29 -3.97
N GLY A 195 5.91 31.06 -3.28
CA GLY A 195 6.04 31.50 -1.88
C GLY A 195 5.69 30.57 -0.72
N MET A 196 5.84 29.25 -0.83
CA MET A 196 5.99 28.39 0.36
C MET A 196 7.43 27.91 0.49
N SER A 197 7.97 27.94 1.71
CA SER A 197 9.28 27.37 2.04
C SER A 197 9.33 25.92 1.54
N ILE A 198 10.18 25.67 0.55
CA ILE A 198 10.31 24.36 -0.09
C ILE A 198 11.29 23.55 0.77
N THR A 199 10.81 22.51 1.43
CA THR A 199 11.64 21.65 2.29
C THR A 199 11.94 20.28 1.68
N ASN A 200 11.26 19.90 0.59
CA ASN A 200 11.39 18.57 0.00
C ASN A 200 12.36 18.54 -1.20
N ALA A 201 13.35 17.64 -1.16
CA ALA A 201 14.39 17.52 -2.18
C ALA A 201 13.84 17.23 -3.59
N HIS A 202 12.81 16.39 -3.72
CA HIS A 202 12.22 16.05 -5.02
C HIS A 202 11.51 17.24 -5.66
N LEU A 203 10.79 18.02 -4.85
CA LEU A 203 10.11 19.23 -5.31
C LEU A 203 11.13 20.29 -5.74
N THR A 204 12.15 20.54 -4.92
CA THR A 204 13.26 21.46 -5.25
C THR A 204 13.93 21.03 -6.55
N ASN A 205 14.29 19.75 -6.68
CA ASN A 205 14.95 19.21 -7.87
C ASN A 205 14.13 19.45 -9.14
N ALA A 206 12.82 19.22 -9.10
CA ALA A 206 11.96 19.38 -10.27
C ALA A 206 11.75 20.86 -10.66
N LEU A 207 11.63 21.74 -9.68
CA LEU A 207 11.47 23.18 -9.90
C LEU A 207 12.74 23.81 -10.45
N GLU A 208 13.90 23.54 -9.83
CA GLU A 208 15.19 24.10 -10.27
C GLU A 208 15.57 23.64 -11.68
N LYS A 209 15.31 22.36 -12.00
CA LYS A 209 15.58 21.80 -13.32
C LYS A 209 14.48 22.09 -14.34
N ASN A 210 13.35 22.67 -13.93
CA ASN A 210 12.17 22.87 -14.76
C ASN A 210 11.76 21.59 -15.52
N SER A 211 11.73 20.45 -14.83
CA SER A 211 11.65 19.12 -15.43
C SER A 211 10.21 18.62 -15.56
N PHE A 212 9.84 18.20 -16.77
CA PHE A 212 8.50 17.70 -17.08
C PHE A 212 8.55 16.39 -17.87
N LYS A 213 7.55 15.53 -17.63
CA LYS A 213 7.28 14.35 -18.47
C LYS A 213 5.78 14.20 -18.77
N GLU A 214 5.48 13.69 -19.95
CA GLU A 214 4.10 13.43 -20.37
C GLU A 214 3.51 12.23 -19.64
N SER A 215 2.23 12.33 -19.28
CA SER A 215 1.42 11.20 -18.80
C SER A 215 2.00 10.39 -17.64
N ILE A 216 2.61 11.05 -16.64
CA ILE A 216 3.18 10.36 -15.47
C ILE A 216 2.27 10.40 -14.23
N CYS A 217 1.35 11.37 -14.13
CA CYS A 217 0.50 11.49 -12.93
C CYS A 217 -0.69 10.52 -12.93
N HIS A 218 -1.30 10.35 -11.75
CA HIS A 218 -2.46 9.48 -11.56
C HIS A 218 -3.64 9.82 -12.49
N ILE A 219 -3.89 11.10 -12.75
CA ILE A 219 -4.97 11.54 -13.64
C ILE A 219 -4.67 11.17 -15.10
N CYS A 220 -3.50 11.53 -15.62
CA CYS A 220 -3.14 11.26 -17.01
C CYS A 220 -3.00 9.75 -17.31
N THR A 221 -2.54 8.97 -16.33
CA THR A 221 -2.43 7.50 -16.45
C THR A 221 -3.74 6.77 -16.15
N LYS A 222 -4.80 7.49 -15.73
CA LYS A 222 -6.08 6.92 -15.27
C LYS A 222 -5.93 5.91 -14.13
N THR A 223 -4.86 6.02 -13.34
CA THR A 223 -4.60 5.18 -12.16
C THR A 223 -5.07 5.87 -10.89
N ASN A 224 -5.32 5.10 -9.82
CA ASN A 224 -5.75 5.69 -8.55
C ASN A 224 -4.57 6.28 -7.80
N SER A 225 -4.79 7.46 -7.23
CA SER A 225 -3.82 8.14 -6.37
C SER A 225 -3.62 7.35 -5.09
N ASP A 226 -2.37 7.20 -4.68
CA ASP A 226 -1.91 6.69 -3.38
C ASP A 226 -1.41 7.80 -2.45
N LEU A 227 -1.54 9.06 -2.88
CA LEU A 227 -1.11 10.24 -2.14
C LEU A 227 -1.95 10.47 -0.87
N MET A 228 -1.33 11.15 0.09
CA MET A 228 -1.99 11.71 1.28
C MET A 228 -1.82 13.23 1.28
N TYR A 229 -2.72 13.93 0.58
CA TYR A 229 -2.75 15.39 0.51
C TYR A 229 -3.23 16.03 1.81
N CYS A 230 -4.21 15.44 2.51
CA CYS A 230 -4.60 15.89 3.83
C CYS A 230 -5.23 14.73 4.63
N HIS A 231 -5.22 14.82 5.96
CA HIS A 231 -5.91 13.84 6.79
C HIS A 231 -7.43 13.97 6.61
N ASN A 232 -8.18 12.86 6.70
CA ASN A 232 -9.65 12.79 6.57
C ASN A 232 -10.42 13.65 7.60
N MET A 233 -9.74 14.20 8.60
CA MET A 233 -10.32 15.19 9.53
C MET A 233 -10.51 16.56 8.87
N TYR A 234 -9.71 16.87 7.86
CA TYR A 234 -9.67 18.18 7.19
C TYR A 234 -10.24 18.14 5.76
N GLY A 235 -10.70 16.98 5.29
CA GLY A 235 -11.23 16.80 3.95
C GLY A 235 -12.01 15.48 3.80
N SER A 236 -12.71 15.33 2.66
CA SER A 236 -13.24 14.02 2.25
C SER A 236 -12.09 13.04 1.97
N ALA A 237 -12.34 11.73 1.96
CA ALA A 237 -11.34 10.74 1.53
C ALA A 237 -10.89 10.99 0.10
N PHE A 238 -11.81 11.45 -0.76
CA PHE A 238 -11.50 11.85 -2.11
C PHE A 238 -10.52 13.03 -2.11
N LYS A 239 -10.77 14.07 -1.30
CA LYS A 239 -9.85 15.20 -1.17
C LYS A 239 -8.51 14.79 -0.53
N ALA A 240 -8.51 13.89 0.44
CA ALA A 240 -7.29 13.35 1.03
C ALA A 240 -6.39 12.71 -0.03
N ARG A 241 -6.97 12.02 -1.02
CA ARG A 241 -6.22 11.29 -2.07
C ARG A 241 -5.95 12.11 -3.32
N TYR A 242 -6.85 13.02 -3.67
CA TYR A 242 -6.82 13.78 -4.93
C TYR A 242 -6.63 15.29 -4.74
N GLY A 243 -6.47 15.76 -3.51
CA GLY A 243 -6.39 17.19 -3.20
C GLY A 243 -5.33 17.94 -3.99
N ALA A 244 -4.17 17.33 -4.24
CA ALA A 244 -3.15 17.91 -5.11
C ALA A 244 -3.66 18.20 -6.53
N TYR A 245 -4.44 17.28 -7.11
CA TYR A 245 -5.06 17.45 -8.43
C TYR A 245 -6.21 18.45 -8.41
N ILE A 246 -6.98 18.48 -7.32
CA ILE A 246 -8.08 19.42 -7.12
C ILE A 246 -7.53 20.85 -7.07
N THR A 247 -6.52 21.10 -6.23
CA THR A 247 -5.87 22.41 -6.11
C THR A 247 -5.18 22.80 -7.42
N LYS A 248 -4.47 21.87 -8.07
CA LYS A 248 -3.91 22.07 -9.41
C LYS A 248 -4.99 22.53 -10.40
N GLN A 249 -6.15 21.89 -10.40
CA GLN A 249 -7.22 22.19 -11.36
C GLN A 249 -7.91 23.51 -11.04
N ALA A 250 -8.14 23.82 -9.76
CA ALA A 250 -8.68 25.10 -9.32
C ALA A 250 -7.80 26.28 -9.75
N ILE A 251 -6.47 26.17 -9.56
CA ILE A 251 -5.51 27.17 -10.01
C ILE A 251 -5.48 27.28 -11.53
N GLN A 252 -5.44 26.14 -12.22
CA GLN A 252 -5.37 26.12 -13.68
C GLN A 252 -6.57 26.78 -14.32
N GLU A 253 -7.79 26.49 -13.87
CA GLU A 253 -9.01 26.99 -14.51
C GLU A 253 -9.56 28.27 -13.86
N GLY A 254 -9.03 28.68 -12.70
CA GLY A 254 -9.55 29.82 -11.95
C GLY A 254 -10.96 29.58 -11.38
N ILE A 255 -11.27 28.34 -11.00
CA ILE A 255 -12.58 27.90 -10.50
C ILE A 255 -12.55 27.61 -8.99
N SER A 256 -13.73 27.44 -8.38
CA SER A 256 -13.83 27.06 -6.98
C SER A 256 -13.25 25.66 -6.73
N GLU A 257 -12.75 25.40 -5.52
CA GLU A 257 -12.25 24.07 -5.13
C GLU A 257 -13.32 22.98 -5.31
N ARG A 258 -14.59 23.32 -5.05
CA ARG A 258 -15.71 22.39 -5.21
C ARG A 258 -15.93 22.00 -6.66
N ASP A 259 -15.84 22.96 -7.59
CA ASP A 259 -15.99 22.70 -9.02
C ASP A 259 -14.81 21.89 -9.54
N ALA A 260 -13.59 22.24 -9.11
CA ALA A 260 -12.39 21.47 -9.41
C ALA A 260 -12.50 20.02 -8.89
N GLU A 261 -12.99 19.81 -7.67
CA GLU A 261 -13.22 18.46 -7.14
C GLU A 261 -14.23 17.69 -7.99
N ASN A 262 -15.33 18.31 -8.40
CA ASN A 262 -16.30 17.67 -9.28
C ASN A 262 -15.70 17.28 -10.64
N LEU A 263 -14.83 18.10 -11.23
CA LEU A 263 -14.11 17.72 -12.45
C LEU A 263 -13.22 16.48 -12.24
N ILE A 264 -12.48 16.41 -11.13
CA ILE A 264 -11.66 15.24 -10.83
C ILE A 264 -12.54 14.01 -10.52
N ARG A 265 -13.69 14.19 -9.86
CA ARG A 265 -14.68 13.13 -9.61
C ARG A 265 -15.25 12.57 -10.90
N ASP A 266 -15.59 13.43 -11.85
CA ASP A 266 -16.07 13.03 -13.18
C ASP A 266 -15.00 12.20 -13.92
N LEU A 267 -13.74 12.64 -13.89
CA LEU A 267 -12.61 11.89 -14.46
C LEU A 267 -12.40 10.51 -13.79
N LYS A 268 -12.82 10.39 -12.53
CA LYS A 268 -12.77 9.15 -11.75
C LYS A 268 -14.06 8.33 -11.80
N GLY A 269 -15.09 8.81 -12.51
CA GLY A 269 -16.38 8.13 -12.62
C GLY A 269 -17.10 7.98 -11.28
N VAL A 270 -16.83 8.86 -10.31
CA VAL A 270 -17.58 8.91 -9.05
C VAL A 270 -18.54 10.09 -9.03
N ALA A 271 -19.59 9.97 -8.23
CA ALA A 271 -20.65 10.97 -8.15
C ALA A 271 -20.09 12.32 -7.70
N ARG A 272 -20.62 13.39 -8.29
CA ARG A 272 -20.31 14.76 -7.88
C ARG A 272 -20.81 15.03 -6.47
N ILE A 273 -20.26 16.07 -5.84
CA ILE A 273 -20.64 16.48 -4.49
C ILE A 273 -22.11 16.91 -4.47
N GLY A 274 -22.95 16.09 -3.86
CA GLY A 274 -24.39 16.33 -3.70
C GLY A 274 -25.27 15.46 -4.61
N GLU A 275 -24.70 14.72 -5.55
CA GLU A 275 -25.45 13.77 -6.37
C GLU A 275 -25.79 12.49 -5.61
N LYS A 276 -26.98 11.94 -5.86
CA LYS A 276 -27.53 10.76 -5.17
C LYS A 276 -28.06 9.76 -6.20
N TRP A 277 -27.17 9.08 -6.90
CA TRP A 277 -27.52 7.96 -7.77
C TRP A 277 -26.71 6.75 -7.39
N ILE A 278 -27.24 5.54 -7.58
CA ILE A 278 -26.56 4.29 -7.26
C ILE A 278 -26.66 3.33 -8.43
N ASN A 279 -25.50 2.85 -8.86
CA ASN A 279 -25.39 1.64 -9.64
C ASN A 279 -24.12 0.90 -9.23
N GLU A 280 -24.00 -0.34 -9.68
CA GLU A 280 -22.86 -1.21 -9.41
C GLU A 280 -21.53 -0.56 -9.85
N THR A 281 -21.51 0.12 -10.99
CA THR A 281 -20.33 0.81 -11.51
C THR A 281 -19.85 1.91 -10.56
N LEU A 282 -20.76 2.71 -10.00
CA LEU A 282 -20.43 3.77 -9.06
C LEU A 282 -19.90 3.19 -7.74
N LEU A 283 -20.54 2.12 -7.23
CA LEU A 283 -20.06 1.42 -6.04
C LEU A 283 -18.65 0.89 -6.27
N PHE A 284 -18.42 0.17 -7.37
CA PHE A 284 -17.10 -0.30 -7.76
C PHE A 284 -16.07 0.83 -7.81
N ASN A 285 -16.40 1.98 -8.42
CA ASN A 285 -15.47 3.10 -8.50
C ASN A 285 -15.09 3.61 -7.10
N TYR A 286 -16.04 3.72 -6.16
CA TYR A 286 -15.70 4.06 -4.78
C TYR A 286 -14.81 3.01 -4.12
N ILE A 287 -15.10 1.71 -4.26
CA ILE A 287 -14.27 0.64 -3.69
C ILE A 287 -12.84 0.73 -4.25
N ASN A 288 -12.71 0.84 -5.57
CA ASN A 288 -11.43 0.94 -6.26
C ASN A 288 -10.64 2.19 -5.82
N LEU A 289 -11.32 3.31 -5.54
CA LEU A 289 -10.68 4.51 -5.00
C LEU A 289 -10.27 4.37 -3.53
N LEU A 290 -10.97 3.59 -2.71
CA LEU A 290 -10.64 3.40 -1.29
C LEU A 290 -9.52 2.39 -1.07
N PHE A 291 -9.33 1.45 -2.01
CA PHE A 291 -8.35 0.37 -1.92
C PHE A 291 -7.36 0.38 -3.10
N PRO A 292 -6.61 1.47 -3.35
CA PRO A 292 -5.69 1.55 -4.49
C PRO A 292 -4.53 0.54 -4.43
N GLN A 293 -4.19 0.06 -3.23
CA GLN A 293 -3.10 -0.87 -2.98
C GLN A 293 -3.51 -2.33 -3.21
N PHE A 294 -4.81 -2.61 -3.27
CA PHE A 294 -5.34 -3.96 -3.46
C PHE A 294 -5.92 -4.16 -4.85
N LYS A 295 -5.95 -5.41 -5.31
CA LYS A 295 -6.60 -5.77 -6.56
C LYS A 295 -8.11 -5.84 -6.37
N VAL A 296 -8.80 -4.76 -6.73
CA VAL A 296 -10.27 -4.73 -6.76
C VAL A 296 -10.78 -5.36 -8.06
N GLN A 297 -11.54 -6.45 -7.95
CA GLN A 297 -12.08 -7.22 -9.08
C GLN A 297 -13.58 -6.96 -9.22
N ARG A 298 -14.05 -6.72 -10.45
CA ARG A 298 -15.48 -6.71 -10.79
C ARG A 298 -15.96 -8.10 -11.17
N GLU A 299 -17.22 -8.39 -10.88
CA GLU A 299 -17.89 -9.61 -11.34
C GLU A 299 -17.09 -10.88 -11.07
N ALA A 300 -16.41 -10.93 -9.92
CA ALA A 300 -15.47 -11.98 -9.59
C ALA A 300 -16.24 -13.28 -9.29
N SER A 301 -15.78 -14.39 -9.89
CA SER A 301 -16.38 -15.72 -9.71
C SER A 301 -15.32 -16.71 -9.22
N PRO A 302 -14.93 -16.67 -7.93
CA PRO A 302 -14.03 -17.68 -7.37
C PRO A 302 -14.55 -19.10 -7.64
N SER A 303 -13.65 -20.06 -7.88
CA SER A 303 -14.02 -21.42 -8.29
C SER A 303 -14.97 -22.12 -7.31
N TRP A 304 -14.86 -21.81 -6.01
CA TRP A 304 -15.72 -22.34 -4.94
C TRP A 304 -17.11 -21.69 -4.89
N LEU A 305 -17.37 -20.61 -5.65
CA LEU A 305 -18.64 -19.90 -5.70
C LEU A 305 -19.60 -20.46 -6.77
N ASN A 306 -19.25 -21.62 -7.36
CA ASN A 306 -20.02 -22.30 -8.40
C ASN A 306 -20.31 -21.38 -9.60
N LYS A 307 -21.60 -21.23 -9.97
CA LYS A 307 -22.05 -20.38 -11.10
C LYS A 307 -22.40 -18.95 -10.68
N GLN A 308 -22.15 -18.58 -9.42
CA GLN A 308 -22.44 -17.25 -8.90
C GLN A 308 -21.20 -16.36 -8.94
N ARG A 309 -21.43 -15.04 -8.92
CA ARG A 309 -20.36 -14.03 -8.91
C ARG A 309 -20.61 -12.99 -7.84
N PHE A 310 -19.53 -12.38 -7.35
CA PHE A 310 -19.57 -11.16 -6.57
C PHE A 310 -19.56 -9.94 -7.47
N ASP A 311 -20.32 -8.90 -7.14
CA ASP A 311 -20.28 -7.64 -7.88
C ASP A 311 -18.88 -7.00 -7.78
N VAL A 312 -18.32 -6.97 -6.57
CA VAL A 312 -16.95 -6.55 -6.30
C VAL A 312 -16.27 -7.51 -5.32
N TYR A 313 -15.02 -7.87 -5.57
CA TYR A 313 -14.21 -8.72 -4.70
C TYR A 313 -12.80 -8.16 -4.53
N VAL A 314 -12.32 -8.12 -3.28
CA VAL A 314 -10.96 -7.75 -2.89
C VAL A 314 -10.32 -8.98 -2.23
N PRO A 315 -9.64 -9.85 -3.00
CA PRO A 315 -9.10 -11.12 -2.52
C PRO A 315 -8.16 -10.96 -1.31
N GLU A 316 -7.31 -9.94 -1.34
CA GLU A 316 -6.30 -9.68 -0.31
C GLU A 316 -6.92 -9.35 1.06
N LEU A 317 -8.17 -8.90 1.08
CA LEU A 317 -8.94 -8.60 2.29
C LEU A 317 -9.95 -9.69 2.63
N ASN A 318 -10.04 -10.77 1.82
CA ASN A 318 -11.14 -11.75 1.86
C ASN A 318 -12.51 -11.06 1.92
N LEU A 319 -12.70 -10.00 1.13
CA LEU A 319 -13.87 -9.13 1.20
C LEU A 319 -14.62 -9.11 -0.13
N ALA A 320 -15.91 -9.43 -0.08
CA ALA A 320 -16.86 -9.22 -1.17
C ALA A 320 -17.79 -8.04 -0.85
N ILE A 321 -18.17 -7.28 -1.89
CA ILE A 321 -19.14 -6.20 -1.80
C ILE A 321 -20.22 -6.43 -2.85
N GLU A 322 -21.48 -6.34 -2.43
CA GLU A 322 -22.67 -6.67 -3.25
C GLU A 322 -23.66 -5.51 -3.28
N TYR A 323 -24.17 -5.16 -4.45
CA TYR A 323 -25.26 -4.22 -4.64
C TYR A 323 -26.59 -4.93 -4.88
N GLN A 324 -27.50 -4.76 -3.93
CA GLN A 324 -28.81 -5.40 -3.86
C GLN A 324 -29.87 -4.45 -4.44
N GLY A 325 -30.22 -4.69 -5.69
CA GLY A 325 -31.31 -4.00 -6.39
C GLY A 325 -32.71 -4.28 -5.80
N VAL A 326 -33.72 -3.61 -6.35
CA VAL A 326 -35.14 -3.73 -5.93
C VAL A 326 -35.62 -5.19 -5.89
N GLN A 327 -35.16 -6.00 -6.84
CA GLN A 327 -35.51 -7.41 -7.00
C GLN A 327 -35.13 -8.32 -5.82
N HIS A 328 -34.24 -7.89 -4.92
CA HIS A 328 -33.90 -8.64 -3.71
C HIS A 328 -34.94 -8.48 -2.59
N TYR A 329 -35.78 -7.44 -2.69
CA TYR A 329 -36.70 -7.04 -1.63
C TYR A 329 -38.16 -7.24 -2.01
N VAL A 330 -38.51 -6.94 -3.27
CA VAL A 330 -39.89 -7.00 -3.77
C VAL A 330 -39.96 -7.84 -5.03
N ALA A 331 -41.10 -8.50 -5.23
CA ALA A 331 -41.41 -9.19 -6.46
C ALA A 331 -41.51 -8.16 -7.59
N VAL A 332 -40.77 -8.40 -8.66
CA VAL A 332 -40.77 -7.56 -9.85
C VAL A 332 -41.06 -8.49 -11.03
N GLU A 333 -42.12 -8.22 -11.78
CA GLU A 333 -42.58 -9.09 -12.89
C GLU A 333 -41.47 -9.38 -13.90
N LEU A 334 -40.67 -8.36 -14.26
CA LEU A 334 -39.53 -8.49 -15.16
C LEU A 334 -38.49 -9.52 -14.68
N PHE A 335 -38.42 -9.78 -13.38
CA PHE A 335 -37.49 -10.72 -12.74
C PHE A 335 -38.19 -12.01 -12.27
N GLY A 336 -39.39 -12.31 -12.78
CA GLY A 336 -40.13 -13.55 -12.48
C GLY A 336 -41.04 -13.47 -11.25
N GLY A 337 -41.42 -12.25 -10.84
CA GLY A 337 -42.42 -12.03 -9.78
C GLY A 337 -42.02 -12.66 -8.43
N GLU A 338 -42.97 -13.30 -7.75
CA GLU A 338 -42.74 -13.90 -6.43
C GLU A 338 -41.79 -15.11 -6.47
N GLU A 339 -41.91 -15.95 -7.50
CA GLU A 339 -41.02 -17.10 -7.69
C GLU A 339 -39.58 -16.65 -7.97
N GLY A 340 -39.42 -15.57 -8.74
CA GLY A 340 -38.15 -14.89 -8.95
C GLY A 340 -37.53 -14.41 -7.63
N LEU A 341 -38.32 -13.74 -6.78
CA LEU A 341 -37.89 -13.28 -5.46
C LEU A 341 -37.45 -14.45 -4.55
N LYS A 342 -38.20 -15.57 -4.53
CA LYS A 342 -37.83 -16.76 -3.76
C LYS A 342 -36.49 -17.34 -4.22
N LYS A 343 -36.30 -17.48 -5.54
CA LYS A 343 -35.04 -17.98 -6.13
C LYS A 343 -33.86 -17.06 -5.85
N THR A 344 -34.07 -15.74 -5.87
CA THR A 344 -33.04 -14.76 -5.50
C THR A 344 -32.63 -14.91 -4.04
N LYS A 345 -33.60 -14.96 -3.11
CA LYS A 345 -33.31 -15.19 -1.69
C LYS A 345 -32.60 -16.52 -1.43
N GLN A 346 -32.92 -17.57 -2.18
CA GLN A 346 -32.24 -18.86 -2.08
C GLN A 346 -30.78 -18.76 -2.53
N ARG A 347 -30.52 -18.13 -3.68
CA ARG A 347 -29.16 -17.89 -4.18
C ARG A 347 -28.31 -17.04 -3.23
N ASP A 348 -28.89 -15.98 -2.65
CA ASP A 348 -28.22 -15.11 -1.70
C ASP A 348 -27.82 -15.88 -0.41
N LYS A 349 -28.67 -16.79 0.07
CA LYS A 349 -28.36 -17.68 1.20
C LYS A 349 -27.22 -18.64 0.88
N GLU A 350 -27.25 -19.27 -0.29
CA GLU A 350 -26.20 -20.18 -0.75
C GLU A 350 -24.87 -19.45 -0.92
N LYS A 351 -24.90 -18.25 -1.52
CA LYS A 351 -23.72 -17.38 -1.68
C LYS A 351 -23.11 -17.06 -0.32
N LEU A 352 -23.91 -16.58 0.63
CA LEU A 352 -23.44 -16.26 1.98
C LEU A 352 -22.85 -17.47 2.70
N HIS A 353 -23.46 -18.64 2.55
CA HIS A 353 -22.95 -19.88 3.14
C HIS A 353 -21.58 -20.27 2.57
N LEU A 354 -21.44 -20.26 1.24
CA LEU A 354 -20.18 -20.58 0.56
C LEU A 354 -19.06 -19.58 0.90
N SER A 355 -19.38 -18.28 0.96
CA SER A 355 -18.40 -17.25 1.37
C SER A 355 -17.90 -17.50 2.77
N LYS A 356 -18.80 -17.77 3.73
CA LYS A 356 -18.41 -18.05 5.12
C LYS A 356 -17.52 -19.28 5.24
N MET A 357 -17.80 -20.34 4.49
CA MET A 357 -16.95 -21.55 4.46
C MET A 357 -15.54 -21.28 3.94
N ASN A 358 -15.38 -20.28 3.07
CA ASN A 358 -14.09 -19.88 2.50
C ASN A 358 -13.46 -18.67 3.20
N GLY A 359 -14.01 -18.25 4.35
CA GLY A 359 -13.48 -17.12 5.12
C GLY A 359 -13.65 -15.76 4.45
N VAL A 360 -14.60 -15.62 3.52
CA VAL A 360 -14.90 -14.37 2.82
C VAL A 360 -16.07 -13.64 3.48
N ASP A 361 -15.85 -12.40 3.87
CA ASP A 361 -16.88 -11.50 4.38
C ASP A 361 -17.65 -10.85 3.23
N ILE A 362 -18.96 -10.65 3.39
CA ILE A 362 -19.80 -9.95 2.41
C ILE A 362 -20.41 -8.70 3.02
N VAL A 363 -20.16 -7.54 2.39
CA VAL A 363 -20.79 -6.27 2.75
C VAL A 363 -21.82 -5.88 1.69
N TYR A 364 -23.06 -5.66 2.11
CA TYR A 364 -24.16 -5.34 1.21
C TYR A 364 -24.45 -3.82 1.14
N PHE A 365 -24.75 -3.35 -0.06
CA PHE A 365 -25.35 -2.07 -0.36
C PHE A 365 -26.71 -2.29 -1.00
N SER A 366 -27.71 -1.50 -0.64
CA SER A 366 -29.08 -1.62 -1.10
C SER A 366 -29.44 -0.47 -2.03
N TYR A 367 -30.38 -0.70 -2.95
CA TYR A 367 -30.99 0.38 -3.74
C TYR A 367 -31.66 1.48 -2.89
N LYS A 368 -32.01 1.18 -1.64
CA LYS A 368 -32.57 2.14 -0.69
C LYS A 368 -31.53 3.04 -0.03
N ASP A 369 -30.26 2.70 -0.18
CA ASP A 369 -29.20 3.53 0.35
C ASP A 369 -29.15 4.85 -0.41
N ASN A 370 -28.48 5.85 0.17
CA ASN A 370 -27.98 6.99 -0.58
C ASN A 370 -26.48 6.81 -0.68
N LEU A 371 -26.00 6.28 -1.80
CA LEU A 371 -24.58 5.98 -1.97
C LEU A 371 -23.81 7.28 -1.96
N THR A 372 -23.04 7.45 -0.91
CA THR A 372 -22.12 8.55 -0.74
C THR A 372 -20.79 7.96 -0.31
N GLU A 373 -19.71 8.68 -0.60
CA GLU A 373 -18.38 8.31 -0.13
C GLU A 373 -18.34 8.02 1.37
N LYS A 374 -19.00 8.87 2.17
CA LYS A 374 -19.11 8.69 3.63
C LYS A 374 -19.80 7.38 4.02
N LEU A 375 -20.85 7.00 3.31
CA LEU A 375 -21.55 5.73 3.56
C LEU A 375 -20.64 4.54 3.27
N VAL A 376 -19.95 4.56 2.13
CA VAL A 376 -19.02 3.49 1.72
C VAL A 376 -17.90 3.34 2.75
N GLN A 377 -17.26 4.45 3.12
CA GLN A 377 -16.21 4.44 4.15
C GLN A 377 -16.70 3.91 5.49
N SER A 378 -17.87 4.36 5.95
CA SER A 378 -18.44 3.94 7.23
C SER A 378 -18.68 2.43 7.27
N ARG A 379 -19.24 1.85 6.20
CA ARG A 379 -19.51 0.41 6.11
C ARG A 379 -18.25 -0.44 5.98
N LEU A 380 -17.21 0.10 5.35
CA LEU A 380 -15.95 -0.61 5.10
C LEU A 380 -14.84 -0.26 6.09
N LYS A 381 -15.18 0.47 7.16
CA LYS A 381 -14.21 0.99 8.13
C LYS A 381 -13.29 -0.08 8.70
N SER A 382 -13.77 -1.30 8.94
CA SER A 382 -12.98 -2.42 9.47
C SER A 382 -11.92 -2.95 8.50
N TYR A 383 -12.01 -2.60 7.21
CA TYR A 383 -11.13 -3.06 6.15
C TYR A 383 -10.24 -1.94 5.61
N LEU A 384 -10.54 -0.69 5.92
CA LEU A 384 -9.68 0.44 5.56
C LEU A 384 -8.39 0.38 6.40
N PRO A 385 -7.21 0.68 5.81
CA PRO A 385 -6.02 0.93 6.62
C PRO A 385 -6.35 2.03 7.63
N GLU A 386 -5.93 1.86 8.89
CA GLU A 386 -6.18 2.89 9.90
C GLU A 386 -5.58 4.21 9.41
N ASP A 387 -6.42 5.26 9.32
CA ASP A 387 -5.95 6.63 9.13
C ASP A 387 -5.05 6.96 10.33
N LYS A 388 -3.73 6.95 10.14
CA LYS A 388 -2.76 7.37 11.16
C LYS A 388 -1.75 8.34 10.56
#